data_AF-A0A1S2PW17-F1
#
_entry.id   AF-A0A1S2PW17-F1
#
_cell.length_a   1.000
_cell.length_b   1.000
_cell.length_c   1.000
_cell.angle_alpha   90.00
_cell.angle_beta   90.00
_cell.angle_gamma   90.00
#
_symmetry.space_group_name_H-M   'P 1'
#
loop_
_entity.id
_entity.type
_entity.pdbx_description
1 polymer ?
#
loop_
_entity_poly.entity_id
_entity_poly.type
_entity_poly.pdbx_seq_one_letter_code
_entity_poly.pdbx_strand_id
1 'polypeptide(L)'
;MTATEAPRLQLDEIQGIVLRNRPSPYVGTYILLRVDDPGAGRELMGRLADLVDSAANWWQPELPALLNAGLTYRGLEALRVPPASLNTFPAEFRQGMAARAEFIGDTGESAPAHWEQPFGTGQVHVVLSLLAADQESLAVVLERARTAHAQLPGVQTVHRQDFYQLSTGRTTFGYKDGIGNPTIEGSGADAPPGDGSVLRAGEFVLGYPDETGNLPPMPQPAELGRNGTFVAWRKLHTRVAAFRRYLHDNSAGPAEESLLAAKIVGRWPSGAPLVLAPEQDDPALGADDRRNNDFRYASDPHGTMCPHGAHARRANPRDSEIIGDVRLHHMIRRGTTYGPPLPQGVLDDDGADRGIVFVFIGSHLDRQFEFVKSQWLNDGNFTGLAREKDLLTGDNDGTGIFTIPQHPIRRRLHGVERFVVTRGGEYFFLPSLSALRWLAAVR
;
A
#
# COMPACT_ATOMS: atom_id res chain seq x y z
N MET A 1 -8.77 37.34 7.39
CA MET A 1 -8.63 36.06 6.68
C MET A 1 -9.88 35.26 6.99
N THR A 2 -10.82 35.21 6.06
CA THR A 2 -12.00 34.36 6.16
C THR A 2 -11.54 32.92 6.20
N ALA A 3 -11.93 32.16 7.22
CA ALA A 3 -11.72 30.72 7.25
C ALA A 3 -12.40 30.14 6.01
N THR A 4 -11.61 29.75 5.01
CA THR A 4 -12.10 28.92 3.91
C THR A 4 -12.63 27.65 4.54
N GLU A 5 -13.94 27.47 4.47
CA GLU A 5 -14.62 26.25 4.89
C GLU A 5 -13.93 25.05 4.23
N ALA A 6 -13.55 24.05 5.02
CA ALA A 6 -12.88 22.86 4.50
C ALA A 6 -13.70 22.26 3.35
N PRO A 7 -13.08 21.91 2.21
CA PRO A 7 -13.83 21.38 1.08
C PRO A 7 -14.57 20.10 1.50
N ARG A 8 -15.89 20.11 1.35
CA ARG A 8 -16.73 18.95 1.64
C ARG A 8 -16.44 17.86 0.60
N LEU A 9 -15.86 16.75 1.05
CA LEU A 9 -15.65 15.57 0.21
C LEU A 9 -17.00 14.99 -0.24
N GLN A 10 -17.08 14.61 -1.52
CA GLN A 10 -18.23 13.90 -2.10
C GLN A 10 -18.08 12.41 -1.81
N LEU A 11 -18.34 12.01 -0.56
CA LEU A 11 -18.10 10.65 -0.07
C LEU A 11 -18.90 9.58 -0.83
N ASP A 12 -20.01 9.96 -1.46
CA ASP A 12 -20.84 9.14 -2.33
C ASP A 12 -20.17 8.82 -3.68
N GLU A 13 -19.21 9.63 -4.11
CA GLU A 13 -18.48 9.46 -5.37
C GLU A 13 -17.11 8.78 -5.19
N ILE A 14 -16.61 8.67 -3.96
CA ILE A 14 -15.29 8.12 -3.65
C ILE A 14 -15.46 6.65 -3.25
N GLN A 15 -14.70 5.74 -3.87
CA GLN A 15 -14.73 4.32 -3.51
C GLN A 15 -14.33 4.09 -2.04
N GLY A 16 -15.03 3.19 -1.36
CA GLY A 16 -14.92 2.98 0.09
C GLY A 16 -13.52 2.67 0.58
N ILE A 17 -12.75 1.88 -0.17
CA ILE A 17 -11.37 1.48 0.21
C ILE A 17 -10.42 2.66 0.44
N VAL A 18 -10.69 3.79 -0.20
CA VAL A 18 -9.85 5.00 -0.13
C VAL A 18 -9.91 5.60 1.27
N LEU A 19 -11.11 5.90 1.78
CA LEU A 19 -11.27 6.67 3.02
C LEU A 19 -11.69 5.83 4.23
N ARG A 20 -11.98 4.55 4.04
CA ARG A 20 -12.54 3.69 5.08
C ARG A 20 -11.61 2.54 5.43
N ASN A 21 -11.66 2.18 6.70
CA ASN A 21 -10.92 1.04 7.21
C ASN A 21 -11.59 -0.25 6.74
N ARG A 22 -10.79 -1.29 6.55
CA ARG A 22 -11.32 -2.62 6.27
C ARG A 22 -11.92 -3.22 7.55
N PRO A 23 -12.97 -4.03 7.44
CA PRO A 23 -13.42 -4.83 8.57
C PRO A 23 -12.30 -5.79 9.02
N SER A 24 -12.36 -6.20 10.29
CA SER A 24 -11.46 -7.17 10.90
C SER A 24 -12.31 -8.11 11.77
N PRO A 25 -12.25 -9.44 11.58
CA PRO A 25 -11.43 -10.16 10.61
C PRO A 25 -11.88 -9.92 9.16
N TYR A 26 -11.04 -10.29 8.21
CA TYR A 26 -11.39 -10.24 6.78
C TYR A 26 -10.75 -11.36 5.98
N VAL A 27 -11.43 -11.73 4.90
CA VAL A 27 -10.92 -12.55 3.79
C VAL A 27 -11.27 -11.86 2.48
N GLY A 28 -10.54 -12.16 1.42
CA GLY A 28 -10.84 -11.54 0.14
C GLY A 28 -10.03 -12.08 -1.02
N THR A 29 -10.28 -11.50 -2.18
CA THR A 29 -9.51 -11.78 -3.39
C THR A 29 -9.42 -10.55 -4.27
N TYR A 30 -8.27 -10.40 -4.92
CA TYR A 30 -8.15 -9.59 -6.11
C TYR A 30 -8.47 -10.44 -7.33
N ILE A 31 -9.31 -9.94 -8.23
CA ILE A 31 -9.59 -10.54 -9.54
C ILE A 31 -9.07 -9.57 -10.59
N LEU A 32 -8.09 -10.01 -11.38
CA LEU A 32 -7.53 -9.21 -12.46
C LEU A 32 -8.13 -9.65 -13.78
N LEU A 33 -8.63 -8.67 -14.52
CA LEU A 33 -9.37 -8.88 -15.75
C LEU A 33 -8.63 -8.24 -16.92
N ARG A 34 -8.71 -8.89 -18.08
CA ARG A 34 -8.37 -8.34 -19.39
C ARG A 34 -9.66 -8.10 -20.16
N VAL A 35 -9.71 -6.96 -20.82
CA VAL A 35 -10.81 -6.57 -21.73
C VAL A 35 -10.34 -6.81 -23.15
N ASP A 36 -10.94 -7.80 -23.81
CA ASP A 36 -10.67 -8.19 -25.19
C ASP A 36 -11.72 -7.59 -26.16
N ASP A 37 -12.92 -7.29 -25.67
CA ASP A 37 -13.95 -6.51 -26.39
C ASP A 37 -14.29 -5.21 -25.64
N PRO A 38 -14.18 -4.02 -26.28
CA PRO A 38 -14.48 -2.75 -25.65
C PRO A 38 -15.95 -2.61 -25.24
N GLY A 39 -16.89 -3.22 -25.95
CA GLY A 39 -18.31 -3.20 -25.62
C GLY A 39 -18.58 -3.89 -24.29
N ALA A 40 -18.08 -5.12 -24.15
CA ALA A 40 -18.15 -5.90 -22.91
C ALA A 40 -17.44 -5.21 -21.74
N GLY A 41 -16.27 -4.59 -21.99
CA GLY A 41 -15.56 -3.82 -20.98
C GLY A 41 -16.35 -2.61 -20.48
N ARG A 42 -17.04 -1.88 -21.37
CA ARG A 42 -17.90 -0.75 -20.98
C ARG A 42 -19.16 -1.21 -20.25
N GLU A 43 -19.75 -2.33 -20.66
CA GLU A 43 -20.85 -2.95 -19.92
C GLU A 43 -20.41 -3.32 -18.50
N LEU A 44 -19.20 -3.88 -18.33
CA LEU A 44 -18.62 -4.13 -17.02
C LEU A 44 -18.54 -2.84 -16.19
N MET A 45 -18.07 -1.72 -16.76
CA MET A 45 -18.01 -0.44 -16.03
C MET A 45 -19.39 0.04 -15.56
N GLY A 46 -20.41 -0.14 -16.40
CA GLY A 46 -21.80 0.18 -16.03
C GLY A 46 -22.28 -0.65 -14.85
N ARG A 47 -22.07 -1.97 -14.89
CA ARG A 47 -22.43 -2.88 -13.78
C ARG A 47 -21.65 -2.57 -12.50
N LEU A 48 -20.37 -2.20 -12.61
CA LEU A 48 -19.55 -1.83 -11.46
C LEU A 48 -19.98 -0.50 -10.83
N ALA A 49 -20.46 0.47 -11.62
CA ALA A 49 -20.92 1.75 -11.11
C ALA A 49 -22.11 1.64 -10.13
N ASP A 50 -22.88 0.56 -10.22
CA ASP A 50 -24.01 0.27 -9.34
C ASP A 50 -23.63 -0.61 -8.13
N LEU A 51 -22.50 -1.33 -8.20
CA LEU A 51 -22.10 -2.33 -7.20
C LEU A 51 -20.90 -1.90 -6.34
N VAL A 52 -20.09 -0.96 -6.80
CA VAL A 52 -18.93 -0.47 -6.04
C VAL A 52 -19.40 0.33 -4.83
N ASP A 53 -18.92 -0.04 -3.65
CA ASP A 53 -19.29 0.63 -2.40
C ASP A 53 -18.60 1.99 -2.31
N SER A 54 -19.36 3.05 -2.02
CA SER A 54 -18.82 4.38 -1.77
C SER A 54 -18.38 4.56 -0.32
N ALA A 55 -17.53 5.54 -0.06
CA ALA A 55 -17.12 5.93 1.29
C ALA A 55 -18.29 6.47 2.14
N ALA A 56 -19.41 6.83 1.51
CA ALA A 56 -20.65 7.21 2.18
C ALA A 56 -21.50 6.00 2.61
N ASN A 57 -21.38 4.82 1.98
CA ASN A 57 -22.29 3.69 2.24
C ASN A 57 -21.56 2.38 2.62
N TRP A 58 -20.23 2.41 2.74
CA TRP A 58 -19.39 1.23 2.98
C TRP A 58 -19.78 0.33 4.18
N TRP A 59 -20.51 0.84 5.18
CA TRP A 59 -20.94 0.04 6.35
C TRP A 59 -22.18 -0.81 6.09
N GLN A 60 -22.88 -0.60 4.98
CA GLN A 60 -24.05 -1.35 4.54
C GLN A 60 -23.88 -1.72 3.05
N PRO A 61 -22.92 -2.59 2.72
CA PRO A 61 -22.68 -2.96 1.33
C PRO A 61 -23.86 -3.73 0.74
N GLU A 62 -24.13 -3.48 -0.54
CA GLU A 62 -25.15 -4.19 -1.35
C GLU A 62 -24.85 -5.69 -1.45
N LEU A 63 -23.56 -6.02 -1.47
CA LEU A 63 -23.05 -7.38 -1.45
C LEU A 63 -22.60 -7.73 -0.03
N PRO A 64 -22.58 -9.02 0.36
CA PRO A 64 -21.94 -9.45 1.61
C PRO A 64 -20.39 -9.33 1.57
N ALA A 65 -19.85 -8.45 0.72
CA ALA A 65 -18.45 -8.10 0.63
C ALA A 65 -18.34 -6.65 0.11
N LEU A 66 -17.28 -5.96 0.53
CA LEU A 66 -16.89 -4.68 -0.04
C LEU A 66 -16.29 -4.90 -1.43
N LEU A 67 -16.80 -4.20 -2.44
CA LEU A 67 -16.31 -4.21 -3.81
C LEU A 67 -15.72 -2.85 -4.19
N ASN A 68 -14.48 -2.88 -4.70
CA ASN A 68 -13.82 -1.72 -5.29
C ASN A 68 -13.23 -2.11 -6.65
N ALA A 69 -13.07 -1.14 -7.55
CA ALA A 69 -12.59 -1.37 -8.91
C ALA A 69 -11.54 -0.34 -9.33
N GLY A 70 -10.49 -0.80 -10.00
CA GLY A 70 -9.45 0.05 -10.58
C GLY A 70 -9.13 -0.34 -12.01
N LEU A 71 -8.62 0.60 -12.80
CA LEU A 71 -8.23 0.39 -14.19
C LEU A 71 -6.76 0.75 -14.39
N THR A 72 -6.03 -0.06 -15.15
CA THR A 72 -4.70 0.35 -15.63
C THR A 72 -4.86 1.29 -16.82
N TYR A 73 -3.77 1.96 -17.22
CA TYR A 73 -3.77 2.75 -18.45
C TYR A 73 -4.13 1.91 -19.69
N ARG A 74 -3.61 0.67 -19.77
CA ARG A 74 -3.96 -0.29 -20.84
C ARG A 74 -5.44 -0.70 -20.79
N GLY A 75 -6.03 -0.76 -19.60
CA GLY A 75 -7.47 -0.95 -19.45
C GLY A 75 -8.29 0.20 -20.02
N LEU A 76 -7.87 1.45 -19.79
CA LEU A 76 -8.53 2.63 -20.37
C LEU A 76 -8.42 2.64 -21.91
N GLU A 77 -7.27 2.26 -22.46
CA GLU A 77 -7.11 2.06 -23.90
C GLU A 77 -8.03 0.97 -24.45
N ALA A 78 -8.13 -0.17 -23.74
CA ALA A 78 -9.00 -1.27 -24.13
C ALA A 78 -10.49 -0.90 -24.13
N LEU A 79 -10.91 0.06 -23.29
CA LEU A 79 -12.26 0.64 -23.30
C LEU A 79 -12.49 1.67 -24.41
N ARG A 80 -11.45 2.02 -25.19
CA ARG A 80 -11.41 3.09 -26.20
C ARG A 80 -11.65 4.48 -25.62
N VAL A 81 -11.12 4.76 -24.42
CA VAL A 81 -11.07 6.14 -23.90
C VAL A 81 -10.37 7.04 -24.93
N PRO A 82 -10.92 8.23 -25.26
CA PRO A 82 -10.35 9.07 -26.31
C PRO A 82 -8.89 9.47 -26.03
N PRO A 83 -8.02 9.56 -27.05
CA PRO A 83 -6.63 9.97 -26.86
C PRO A 83 -6.47 11.31 -26.14
N ALA A 84 -7.40 12.26 -26.37
CA ALA A 84 -7.42 13.55 -25.68
C ALA A 84 -7.52 13.40 -24.15
N SER A 85 -8.28 12.42 -23.67
CA SER A 85 -8.39 12.08 -22.24
C SER A 85 -7.19 11.25 -21.78
N LEU A 86 -6.82 10.21 -22.52
CA LEU A 86 -5.69 9.35 -22.17
C LEU A 86 -4.37 10.13 -22.00
N ASN A 87 -4.14 11.14 -22.84
CA ASN A 87 -2.91 11.93 -22.81
C ASN A 87 -2.81 12.88 -21.61
N THR A 88 -3.89 13.07 -20.85
CA THR A 88 -3.92 13.91 -19.64
C THR A 88 -3.52 13.18 -18.37
N PHE A 89 -3.38 11.84 -18.41
CA PHE A 89 -2.90 11.08 -17.26
C PHE A 89 -1.41 11.34 -16.97
N PRO A 90 -0.98 11.23 -15.70
CA PRO A 90 0.43 11.33 -15.31
C PRO A 90 1.34 10.37 -16.08
N ALA A 91 2.60 10.74 -16.28
CA ALA A 91 3.52 10.00 -17.14
C ALA A 91 3.80 8.58 -16.63
N GLU A 92 4.02 8.44 -15.32
CA GLU A 92 4.26 7.20 -14.62
C GLU A 92 3.07 6.24 -14.69
N PHE A 93 1.83 6.74 -14.59
CA PHE A 93 0.64 5.92 -14.79
C PHE A 93 0.52 5.42 -16.24
N ARG A 94 0.81 6.28 -17.23
CA ARG A 94 0.80 5.92 -18.66
C ARG A 94 1.89 4.88 -19.00
N GLN A 95 3.06 5.00 -18.38
CA GLN A 95 4.18 4.07 -18.56
C GLN A 95 3.88 2.70 -17.94
N GLY A 96 3.21 2.67 -16.79
CA GLY A 96 2.94 1.46 -16.03
C GLY A 96 4.13 1.00 -15.18
N MET A 97 3.86 0.22 -14.14
CA MET A 97 4.84 -0.06 -13.08
C MET A 97 6.09 -0.79 -13.58
N ALA A 98 5.95 -1.73 -14.53
CA ALA A 98 7.11 -2.47 -15.07
C ALA A 98 8.13 -1.55 -15.74
N ALA A 99 7.68 -0.52 -16.48
CA ALA A 99 8.56 0.47 -17.08
C ALA A 99 9.23 1.38 -16.05
N ARG A 100 8.66 1.47 -14.84
CA ARG A 100 9.16 2.25 -13.70
C ARG A 100 10.02 1.42 -12.74
N ALA A 101 10.24 0.13 -13.02
CA ALA A 101 10.84 -0.82 -12.10
C ALA A 101 12.22 -0.39 -11.57
N GLU A 102 13.10 0.11 -12.43
CA GLU A 102 14.43 0.59 -12.02
C GLU A 102 14.32 1.73 -11.01
N PHE A 103 13.40 2.67 -11.23
CA PHE A 103 13.19 3.82 -10.35
C PHE A 103 12.72 3.39 -8.95
N ILE A 104 11.83 2.40 -8.87
CA ILE A 104 11.27 1.90 -7.60
C ILE A 104 12.09 0.78 -6.95
N GLY A 105 13.26 0.44 -7.50
CA GLY A 105 14.18 -0.59 -7.00
C GLY A 105 13.75 -2.04 -7.28
N ASP A 106 12.86 -2.24 -8.25
CA ASP A 106 12.52 -3.56 -8.75
C ASP A 106 13.58 -4.04 -9.74
N THR A 107 14.73 -4.41 -9.17
CA THR A 107 15.93 -4.87 -9.85
C THR A 107 16.29 -6.31 -9.45
N GLY A 108 17.23 -6.93 -10.18
CA GLY A 108 17.66 -8.30 -9.92
C GLY A 108 16.48 -9.27 -9.95
N GLU A 109 16.33 -10.10 -8.91
CA GLU A 109 15.22 -11.05 -8.79
C GLU A 109 13.82 -10.42 -8.66
N SER A 110 13.74 -9.13 -8.34
CA SER A 110 12.48 -8.38 -8.33
C SER A 110 12.21 -7.65 -9.64
N ALA A 111 13.06 -7.81 -10.67
CA ALA A 111 12.87 -7.17 -11.95
C ALA A 111 11.63 -7.72 -12.69
N PRO A 112 10.98 -6.93 -13.57
CA PRO A 112 9.79 -7.36 -14.30
C PRO A 112 9.94 -8.67 -15.09
N ALA A 113 11.16 -8.99 -15.52
CA ALA A 113 11.46 -10.27 -16.20
C ALA A 113 11.23 -11.51 -15.31
N HIS A 114 11.17 -11.34 -13.98
CA HIS A 114 10.93 -12.39 -12.99
C HIS A 114 9.55 -12.30 -12.33
N TRP A 115 8.71 -11.36 -12.77
CA TRP A 115 7.35 -11.25 -12.27
C TRP A 115 6.49 -12.41 -12.79
N GLU A 116 5.52 -12.79 -11.97
CA GLU A 116 4.48 -13.74 -12.34
C GLU A 116 3.65 -13.17 -13.48
N GLN A 117 3.28 -14.02 -14.43
CA GLN A 117 2.32 -13.64 -15.45
C GLN A 117 0.94 -13.41 -14.79
N PRO A 118 0.19 -12.37 -15.19
CA PRO A 118 0.40 -11.49 -16.34
C PRO A 118 1.04 -10.12 -16.02
N PHE A 119 1.62 -9.93 -14.83
CA PHE A 119 2.07 -8.61 -14.37
C PHE A 119 3.12 -7.98 -15.28
N GLY A 120 3.01 -6.67 -15.51
CA GLY A 120 3.97 -5.91 -16.32
C GLY A 120 3.90 -6.17 -17.82
N THR A 121 2.99 -7.04 -18.29
CA THR A 121 2.83 -7.35 -19.73
C THR A 121 1.81 -6.47 -20.44
N GLY A 122 1.07 -5.63 -19.69
CA GLY A 122 -0.05 -4.84 -20.21
C GLY A 122 -1.37 -5.61 -20.36
N GLN A 123 -1.40 -6.90 -20.00
CA GLN A 123 -2.63 -7.72 -20.07
C GLN A 123 -3.58 -7.51 -18.89
N VAL A 124 -3.16 -6.83 -17.82
CA VAL A 124 -4.04 -6.48 -16.70
C VAL A 124 -4.73 -5.16 -17.02
N HIS A 125 -6.05 -5.18 -17.20
CA HIS A 125 -6.84 -4.01 -17.57
C HIS A 125 -7.66 -3.47 -16.38
N VAL A 126 -8.29 -4.37 -15.61
CA VAL A 126 -9.15 -4.02 -14.48
C VAL A 126 -8.77 -4.88 -13.27
N VAL A 127 -8.76 -4.29 -12.08
CA VAL A 127 -8.71 -5.00 -10.80
C VAL A 127 -10.05 -4.87 -10.10
N LEU A 128 -10.59 -5.98 -9.63
CA LEU A 128 -11.66 -6.01 -8.63
C LEU A 128 -11.06 -6.40 -7.29
N SER A 129 -11.32 -5.62 -6.26
CA SER A 129 -10.96 -5.93 -4.87
C SER A 129 -12.22 -6.31 -4.12
N LEU A 130 -12.34 -7.59 -3.77
CA LEU A 130 -13.45 -8.14 -2.98
C LEU A 130 -12.97 -8.45 -1.57
N LEU A 131 -13.68 -7.95 -0.57
CA LEU A 131 -13.34 -8.17 0.83
C LEU A 131 -14.60 -8.46 1.66
N ALA A 132 -14.65 -9.64 2.26
CA ALA A 132 -15.76 -10.09 3.09
C ALA A 132 -15.32 -10.32 4.55
N ALA A 133 -16.29 -10.40 5.46
CA ALA A 133 -16.04 -10.73 6.86
C ALA A 133 -15.58 -12.18 7.06
N ASP A 134 -16.01 -13.09 6.19
CA ASP A 134 -15.77 -14.53 6.28
C ASP A 134 -15.83 -15.23 4.90
N GLN A 135 -15.45 -16.50 4.88
CA GLN A 135 -15.32 -17.31 3.66
C GLN A 135 -16.68 -17.61 3.00
N GLU A 136 -17.75 -17.71 3.79
CA GLU A 136 -19.11 -18.00 3.30
C GLU A 136 -19.65 -16.79 2.52
N SER A 137 -19.55 -15.62 3.12
CA SER A 137 -19.87 -14.33 2.52
C SER A 137 -19.07 -14.10 1.24
N LEU A 138 -17.76 -14.38 1.26
CA LEU A 138 -16.92 -14.29 0.06
C LEU A 138 -17.38 -15.25 -1.04
N ALA A 139 -17.70 -16.49 -0.70
CA ALA A 139 -18.15 -17.50 -1.67
C ALA A 139 -19.44 -17.07 -2.38
N VAL A 140 -20.39 -16.48 -1.65
CA VAL A 140 -21.63 -15.93 -2.22
C VAL A 140 -21.34 -14.87 -3.29
N VAL A 141 -20.43 -13.93 -2.98
CA VAL A 141 -20.08 -12.86 -3.93
C VAL A 141 -19.30 -13.40 -5.12
N LEU A 142 -18.38 -14.34 -4.92
CA LEU A 142 -17.64 -14.96 -6.01
C LEU A 142 -18.55 -15.71 -6.98
N GLU A 143 -19.59 -16.39 -6.48
CA GLU A 143 -20.54 -17.09 -7.34
C GLU A 143 -21.41 -16.11 -8.15
N ARG A 144 -21.83 -14.99 -7.54
CA ARG A 144 -22.50 -13.90 -8.26
C ARG A 144 -21.58 -13.29 -9.32
N ALA A 145 -20.33 -13.01 -8.98
CA ALA A 145 -19.33 -12.46 -9.90
C ALA A 145 -19.06 -13.43 -11.06
N ARG A 146 -18.96 -14.73 -10.80
CA ARG A 146 -18.79 -15.78 -11.82
C ARG A 146 -19.97 -15.81 -12.80
N THR A 147 -21.19 -15.75 -12.28
CA THR A 147 -22.42 -15.72 -13.10
C THR A 147 -22.49 -14.45 -13.96
N ALA A 148 -22.16 -13.29 -13.38
CA ALA A 148 -22.13 -12.03 -14.12
C ALA A 148 -21.02 -12.02 -15.19
N HIS A 149 -19.83 -12.52 -14.87
CA HIS A 149 -18.69 -12.62 -15.80
C HIS A 149 -19.00 -13.53 -16.99
N ALA A 150 -19.76 -14.61 -16.80
CA ALA A 150 -20.18 -15.49 -17.90
C ALA A 150 -21.05 -14.78 -18.97
N GLN A 151 -21.64 -13.63 -18.63
CA GLN A 151 -22.42 -12.80 -19.56
C GLN A 151 -21.56 -11.78 -20.32
N LEU A 152 -20.25 -11.72 -20.05
CA LEU A 152 -19.30 -10.77 -20.63
C LEU A 152 -18.16 -11.53 -21.34
N PRO A 153 -18.41 -12.23 -22.46
CA PRO A 153 -17.41 -13.10 -23.10
C PRO A 153 -16.15 -12.36 -23.58
N GLY A 154 -16.23 -11.04 -23.77
CA GLY A 154 -15.10 -10.17 -24.09
C GLY A 154 -14.28 -9.68 -22.89
N VAL A 155 -14.56 -10.18 -21.69
CA VAL A 155 -13.77 -9.94 -20.48
C VAL A 155 -13.25 -11.28 -19.99
N GLN A 156 -11.94 -11.35 -19.72
CA GLN A 156 -11.25 -12.56 -19.31
C GLN A 156 -10.63 -12.36 -17.94
N THR A 157 -10.76 -13.34 -17.05
CA THR A 157 -9.99 -13.38 -15.80
C THR A 157 -8.59 -13.88 -16.10
N VAL A 158 -7.58 -13.02 -15.89
CA VAL A 158 -6.17 -13.33 -16.19
C VAL A 158 -5.35 -13.66 -14.96
N HIS A 159 -5.80 -13.27 -13.77
CA HIS A 159 -5.16 -13.64 -12.51
C HIS A 159 -6.15 -13.52 -11.36
N ARG A 160 -5.90 -14.30 -10.31
CA ARG A 160 -6.60 -14.22 -9.03
C ARG A 160 -5.59 -14.31 -7.90
N GLN A 161 -5.70 -13.40 -6.93
CA GLN A 161 -4.86 -13.39 -5.75
C GLN A 161 -5.74 -13.37 -4.50
N ASP A 162 -5.88 -14.52 -3.87
CA ASP A 162 -6.57 -14.64 -2.58
C ASP A 162 -5.72 -14.04 -1.46
N PHE A 163 -6.37 -13.46 -0.47
CA PHE A 163 -5.73 -12.86 0.69
C PHE A 163 -6.64 -12.95 1.92
N TYR A 164 -6.04 -12.83 3.10
CA TYR A 164 -6.77 -12.93 4.36
C TYR A 164 -6.00 -12.30 5.52
N GLN A 165 -6.72 -11.98 6.58
CA GLN A 165 -6.11 -11.68 7.87
C GLN A 165 -5.65 -12.99 8.51
N LEU A 166 -4.35 -13.11 8.79
CA LEU A 166 -3.82 -14.22 9.58
C LEU A 166 -4.52 -14.24 10.95
N SER A 167 -4.72 -15.43 11.52
CA SER A 167 -5.35 -15.59 12.84
C SER A 167 -4.66 -14.82 13.96
N THR A 168 -3.37 -14.53 13.79
CA THR A 168 -2.55 -13.71 14.70
C THR A 168 -2.81 -12.21 14.58
N GLY A 169 -3.50 -11.75 13.53
CA GLY A 169 -3.66 -10.33 13.18
C GLY A 169 -2.36 -9.65 12.71
N ARG A 170 -1.31 -10.43 12.42
CA ARG A 170 0.04 -9.95 12.07
C ARG A 170 0.38 -10.28 10.62
N THR A 171 1.41 -9.63 10.08
CA THR A 171 1.98 -9.94 8.75
C THR A 171 2.74 -11.27 8.74
N THR A 172 3.20 -11.70 7.57
CA THR A 172 4.06 -12.89 7.43
C THR A 172 5.39 -12.79 8.18
N PHE A 173 5.93 -11.59 8.39
CA PHE A 173 7.09 -11.37 9.26
C PHE A 173 6.74 -11.37 10.76
N GLY A 174 5.46 -11.45 11.12
CA GLY A 174 5.00 -11.56 12.50
C GLY A 174 4.78 -10.23 13.22
N TYR A 175 4.52 -9.13 12.50
CA TYR A 175 4.29 -7.80 13.09
C TYR A 175 2.84 -7.34 12.92
N LYS A 176 2.28 -6.64 13.92
CA LYS A 176 1.03 -5.89 13.75
C LYS A 176 1.25 -4.81 12.68
N ASP A 177 0.35 -4.74 11.71
CA ASP A 177 0.36 -3.74 10.62
C ASP A 177 -0.96 -2.97 10.60
N GLY A 178 -1.07 -1.96 9.75
CA GLY A 178 -2.23 -1.08 9.66
C GLY A 178 -2.28 0.01 10.74
N ILE A 179 -1.20 0.19 11.51
CA ILE A 179 -1.05 1.28 12.49
C ILE A 179 -0.66 2.58 11.77
N GLY A 180 -1.28 3.70 12.15
CA GLY A 180 -0.91 5.05 11.70
C GLY A 180 -1.28 5.33 10.25
N ASN A 181 -2.58 5.33 9.94
CA ASN A 181 -3.09 5.83 8.68
C ASN A 181 -3.28 7.36 8.76
N PRO A 182 -3.07 8.12 7.68
CA PRO A 182 -3.26 9.56 7.72
C PRO A 182 -4.72 9.93 8.02
N THR A 183 -4.92 10.96 8.83
CA THR A 183 -6.23 11.61 8.95
C THR A 183 -6.40 12.64 7.83
N ILE A 184 -7.49 12.52 7.07
CA ILE A 184 -7.71 13.27 5.84
C ILE A 184 -8.84 14.28 6.03
N GLU A 185 -8.61 15.51 5.60
CA GLU A 185 -9.58 16.59 5.60
C GLU A 185 -10.89 16.16 4.92
N GLY A 186 -12.03 16.41 5.57
CA GLY A 186 -13.35 16.11 5.01
C GLY A 186 -13.72 14.62 4.96
N SER A 187 -12.86 13.70 5.42
CA SER A 187 -13.15 12.26 5.44
C SER A 187 -14.17 11.85 6.51
N GLY A 188 -14.34 12.67 7.55
CA GLY A 188 -15.17 12.37 8.72
C GLY A 188 -14.56 11.33 9.67
N ALA A 189 -13.28 10.97 9.49
CA ALA A 189 -12.56 10.12 10.43
C ALA A 189 -12.00 10.96 11.60
N ASP A 190 -12.04 10.41 12.80
CA ASP A 190 -11.38 11.01 13.96
C ASP A 190 -9.85 10.91 13.82
N ALA A 191 -9.14 11.96 14.24
CA ALA A 191 -7.69 11.93 14.34
C ALA A 191 -7.26 11.20 15.62
N PRO A 192 -6.67 9.99 15.56
CA PRO A 192 -6.05 9.40 16.74
C PRO A 192 -4.79 10.18 17.15
N PRO A 193 -4.39 10.09 18.43
CA PRO A 193 -3.19 10.77 18.92
C PRO A 193 -1.94 10.33 18.14
N GLY A 194 -1.04 11.28 17.87
CA GLY A 194 0.18 11.03 17.13
C GLY A 194 0.06 10.93 15.61
N ASP A 195 -1.10 11.06 14.99
CA ASP A 195 -1.22 11.11 13.52
C ASP A 195 -0.74 12.44 12.92
N GLY A 196 -0.74 13.51 13.72
CA GLY A 196 -0.25 14.83 13.30
C GLY A 196 -1.40 15.76 13.00
N SER A 197 -1.13 16.83 12.27
CA SER A 197 -2.19 17.66 11.74
C SER A 197 -2.88 16.93 10.59
N VAL A 198 -4.18 17.19 10.45
CA VAL A 198 -5.00 16.73 9.33
C VAL A 198 -4.30 17.09 8.01
N LEU A 199 -4.24 16.11 7.11
CA LEU A 199 -3.71 16.29 5.76
C LEU A 199 -4.81 16.70 4.81
N ARG A 200 -4.46 17.55 3.84
CA ARG A 200 -5.38 18.00 2.81
C ARG A 200 -5.79 16.86 1.91
N ALA A 201 -7.06 16.87 1.53
CA ALA A 201 -7.66 15.80 0.74
C ALA A 201 -6.99 15.60 -0.62
N GLY A 202 -6.44 16.65 -1.22
CA GLY A 202 -5.76 16.59 -2.52
C GLY A 202 -4.54 15.69 -2.55
N GLU A 203 -3.95 15.31 -1.41
CA GLU A 203 -2.88 14.29 -1.37
C GLU A 203 -3.40 12.87 -1.66
N PHE A 204 -4.72 12.65 -1.59
CA PHE A 204 -5.32 11.32 -1.65
C PHE A 204 -6.46 11.21 -2.66
N VAL A 205 -7.18 12.30 -2.92
CA VAL A 205 -8.36 12.33 -3.79
C VAL A 205 -8.23 13.48 -4.77
N LEU A 206 -8.33 13.17 -6.07
CA LEU A 206 -8.21 14.15 -7.14
C LEU A 206 -9.40 15.13 -7.15
N GLY A 207 -9.12 16.37 -7.54
CA GLY A 207 -10.12 17.45 -7.59
C GLY A 207 -10.24 18.27 -6.31
N TYR A 208 -9.34 18.07 -5.34
CA TYR A 208 -9.25 18.81 -4.08
C TYR A 208 -7.85 19.42 -3.91
N PRO A 209 -7.71 20.55 -3.17
CA PRO A 209 -6.39 21.14 -2.91
C PRO A 209 -5.48 20.19 -2.16
N ASP A 210 -4.22 20.10 -2.58
CA ASP A 210 -3.15 19.35 -1.94
C ASP A 210 -2.41 20.22 -0.91
N GLU A 211 -1.37 19.68 -0.26
CA GLU A 211 -0.54 20.38 0.75
C GLU A 211 0.18 21.62 0.18
N THR A 212 0.39 21.67 -1.14
CA THR A 212 0.92 22.87 -1.81
C THR A 212 -0.13 23.95 -2.04
N GLY A 213 -1.41 23.62 -1.85
CA GLY A 213 -2.55 24.50 -2.13
C GLY A 213 -3.04 24.50 -3.57
N ASN A 214 -2.48 23.64 -4.41
CA ASN A 214 -2.89 23.49 -5.79
C ASN A 214 -3.83 22.29 -5.94
N LEU A 215 -4.55 22.23 -7.05
CA LEU A 215 -5.24 21.01 -7.44
C LEU A 215 -4.22 20.08 -8.12
N PRO A 216 -4.05 18.83 -7.65
CA PRO A 216 -3.28 17.82 -8.36
C PRO A 216 -3.73 17.71 -9.81
N PRO A 217 -2.82 17.51 -10.78
CA PRO A 217 -3.20 17.16 -12.14
C PRO A 217 -4.11 15.93 -12.13
N MET A 218 -5.27 16.04 -12.77
CA MET A 218 -6.23 14.95 -12.87
C MET A 218 -6.63 14.76 -14.33
N PRO A 219 -6.97 13.52 -14.74
CA PRO A 219 -7.33 13.25 -16.12
C PRO A 219 -8.60 14.01 -16.51
N GLN A 220 -8.68 14.41 -17.76
CA GLN A 220 -9.79 15.19 -18.33
C GLN A 220 -10.70 14.29 -19.19
N PRO A 221 -12.02 14.55 -19.24
CA PRO A 221 -12.70 15.67 -18.58
C PRO A 221 -12.87 15.44 -17.07
N ALA A 222 -13.38 16.44 -16.34
CA ALA A 222 -13.53 16.35 -14.89
C ALA A 222 -14.36 15.14 -14.43
N GLU A 223 -15.31 14.70 -15.25
CA GLU A 223 -16.13 13.49 -15.04
C GLU A 223 -15.29 12.21 -14.99
N LEU A 224 -14.10 12.18 -15.63
CA LEU A 224 -13.19 11.05 -15.57
C LEU A 224 -12.26 11.13 -14.35
N GLY A 225 -11.75 12.31 -14.03
CA GLY A 225 -10.68 12.47 -13.02
C GLY A 225 -11.14 12.78 -11.61
N ARG A 226 -12.20 13.58 -11.44
CA ARG A 226 -12.63 14.09 -10.14
C ARG A 226 -13.06 12.95 -9.21
N ASN A 227 -12.69 13.05 -7.93
CA ASN A 227 -12.96 12.06 -6.87
C ASN A 227 -12.26 10.70 -7.09
N GLY A 228 -11.43 10.57 -8.12
CA GLY A 228 -10.58 9.40 -8.34
C GLY A 228 -9.27 9.49 -7.57
N THR A 229 -8.48 8.42 -7.64
CA THR A 229 -7.15 8.32 -7.02
C THR A 229 -6.27 7.30 -7.73
N PHE A 230 -4.97 7.30 -7.47
CA PHE A 230 -4.04 6.30 -8.01
C PHE A 230 -3.66 5.26 -6.96
N VAL A 231 -3.37 4.06 -7.44
CA VAL A 231 -3.01 2.91 -6.63
C VAL A 231 -1.77 2.23 -7.20
N ALA A 232 -0.81 1.96 -6.32
CA ALA A 232 0.28 1.03 -6.63
C ALA A 232 -0.02 -0.29 -5.92
N TRP A 233 -0.28 -1.32 -6.72
CA TRP A 233 -0.56 -2.68 -6.26
C TRP A 233 0.66 -3.55 -6.50
N ARG A 234 1.17 -4.24 -5.47
CA ARG A 234 2.39 -5.06 -5.57
C ARG A 234 2.22 -6.38 -4.85
N LYS A 235 2.49 -7.49 -5.54
CA LYS A 235 2.67 -8.80 -4.92
C LYS A 235 4.12 -8.90 -4.41
N LEU A 236 4.28 -8.89 -3.09
CA LEU A 236 5.57 -8.99 -2.42
C LEU A 236 5.70 -10.36 -1.76
N HIS A 237 6.64 -11.17 -2.21
CA HIS A 237 7.00 -12.43 -1.57
C HIS A 237 7.94 -12.16 -0.40
N THR A 238 7.68 -12.77 0.76
CA THR A 238 8.49 -12.55 1.98
C THR A 238 9.30 -13.78 2.35
N ARG A 239 10.62 -13.61 2.42
CA ARG A 239 11.56 -14.64 2.86
C ARG A 239 11.69 -14.66 4.37
N VAL A 240 10.62 -15.12 5.03
CA VAL A 240 10.52 -15.12 6.50
C VAL A 240 11.66 -15.93 7.14
N ALA A 241 11.99 -17.09 6.57
CA ALA A 241 13.09 -17.93 7.04
C ALA A 241 14.46 -17.22 6.94
N ALA A 242 14.74 -16.57 5.82
CA ALA A 242 15.99 -15.82 5.63
C ALA A 242 16.10 -14.65 6.61
N PHE A 243 15.01 -13.89 6.80
CA PHE A 243 14.99 -12.80 7.77
C PHE A 243 15.25 -13.29 9.21
N ARG A 244 14.64 -14.41 9.62
CA ARG A 244 14.88 -15.01 10.94
C ARG A 244 16.31 -15.51 11.11
N ARG A 245 16.89 -16.19 10.10
CA ARG A 245 18.30 -16.59 10.14
C ARG A 245 19.23 -15.39 10.27
N TYR A 246 18.98 -14.34 9.49
CA TYR A 246 19.76 -13.11 9.57
C TYR A 246 19.70 -12.49 10.98
N LEU A 247 18.52 -12.45 11.62
CA LEU A 247 18.38 -11.99 13.00
C LEU A 247 19.15 -12.88 13.98
N HIS A 248 18.99 -14.20 13.83
CA HIS A 248 19.64 -15.21 14.67
C HIS A 248 21.17 -15.07 14.62
N ASP A 249 21.74 -15.05 13.42
CA ASP A 249 23.19 -14.94 13.17
C ASP A 249 23.77 -13.61 13.65
N ASN A 250 22.92 -12.58 13.77
CA ASN A 250 23.26 -11.26 14.28
C ASN A 250 22.75 -11.02 15.70
N SER A 251 22.62 -12.05 16.54
CA SER A 251 22.23 -11.85 17.94
C SER A 251 22.93 -12.86 18.86
N ALA A 252 23.17 -12.49 20.12
CA ALA A 252 23.73 -13.39 21.12
C ALA A 252 22.67 -14.31 21.76
N GLY A 253 21.38 -14.07 21.50
CA GLY A 253 20.29 -14.87 22.01
C GLY A 253 18.91 -14.25 21.79
N PRO A 254 17.83 -14.94 22.23
CA PRO A 254 16.46 -14.60 21.83
C PRO A 254 15.98 -13.19 22.21
N ALA A 255 16.46 -12.66 23.35
CA ALA A 255 16.10 -11.30 23.78
C ALA A 255 16.71 -10.23 22.87
N GLU A 256 17.99 -10.39 22.50
CA GLU A 256 18.66 -9.48 21.57
C GLU A 256 18.11 -9.64 20.15
N GLU A 257 17.79 -10.87 19.73
CA GLU A 257 17.14 -11.16 18.45
C GLU A 257 15.83 -10.38 18.31
N SER A 258 14.97 -10.45 19.33
CA SER A 258 13.69 -9.75 19.37
C SER A 258 13.86 -8.23 19.34
N LEU A 259 14.79 -7.68 20.14
CA LEU A 259 15.09 -6.25 20.13
C LEU A 259 15.68 -5.80 18.80
N LEU A 260 16.57 -6.59 18.20
CA LEU A 260 17.15 -6.28 16.89
C LEU A 260 16.08 -6.21 15.81
N ALA A 261 15.17 -7.18 15.80
CA ALA A 261 14.05 -7.20 14.87
C ALA A 261 13.15 -5.96 15.07
N ALA A 262 12.88 -5.59 16.32
CA ALA A 262 12.15 -4.35 16.64
C ALA A 262 12.90 -3.10 16.16
N LYS A 263 14.24 -3.03 16.31
CA LYS A 263 15.10 -1.92 15.83
C LYS A 263 15.09 -1.80 14.32
N ILE A 264 15.01 -2.92 13.60
CA ILE A 264 14.86 -2.96 12.14
C ILE A 264 13.49 -2.42 11.71
N VAL A 265 12.42 -2.84 12.38
CA VAL A 265 11.05 -2.47 11.99
C VAL A 265 10.66 -1.07 12.49
N GLY A 266 11.19 -0.64 13.63
CA GLY A 266 10.76 0.56 14.36
C GLY A 266 9.66 0.29 15.40
N ARG A 267 9.20 -0.96 15.50
CA ARG A 267 8.13 -1.41 16.40
C ARG A 267 8.37 -2.86 16.80
N TRP A 268 7.86 -3.25 17.97
CA TRP A 268 7.80 -4.64 18.37
C TRP A 268 6.73 -5.42 17.58
N PRO A 269 6.79 -6.77 17.56
CA PRO A 269 5.76 -7.62 16.95
C PRO A 269 4.32 -7.31 17.41
N SER A 270 4.14 -6.86 18.66
CA SER A 270 2.84 -6.42 19.19
C SER A 270 2.26 -5.16 18.53
N GLY A 271 3.11 -4.34 17.91
CA GLY A 271 2.79 -3.00 17.42
C GLY A 271 3.29 -1.86 18.32
N ALA A 272 3.79 -2.14 19.53
CA ALA A 272 4.36 -1.12 20.41
C ALA A 272 5.54 -0.39 19.72
N PRO A 273 5.51 0.96 19.62
CA PRO A 273 6.58 1.71 18.98
C PRO A 273 7.83 1.79 19.85
N LEU A 274 8.99 1.64 19.24
CA LEU A 274 10.27 1.68 19.95
C LEU A 274 10.53 3.00 20.69
N VAL A 275 9.97 4.11 20.20
CA VAL A 275 10.10 5.41 20.87
C VAL A 275 9.44 5.41 22.25
N LEU A 276 8.37 4.62 22.45
CA LEU A 276 7.65 4.54 23.73
C LEU A 276 8.04 3.29 24.55
N ALA A 277 8.53 2.24 23.89
CA ALA A 277 8.97 0.99 24.51
C ALA A 277 10.37 0.59 23.96
N PRO A 278 11.45 1.29 24.36
CA PRO A 278 12.76 1.17 23.68
C PRO A 278 13.54 -0.11 23.98
N GLU A 279 13.25 -0.78 25.09
CA GLU A 279 14.06 -1.90 25.61
C GLU A 279 13.31 -3.24 25.59
N GLN A 280 12.00 -3.24 25.75
CA GLN A 280 11.17 -4.44 25.82
C GLN A 280 9.80 -4.22 25.17
N ASP A 281 9.19 -5.30 24.67
CA ASP A 281 7.83 -5.25 24.11
C ASP A 281 6.80 -4.90 25.19
N ASP A 282 5.78 -4.13 24.80
CA ASP A 282 4.60 -3.84 25.60
C ASP A 282 3.34 -4.17 24.78
N PRO A 283 2.82 -5.41 24.87
CA PRO A 283 1.62 -5.81 24.14
C PRO A 283 0.37 -4.98 24.48
N ALA A 284 0.26 -4.47 25.71
CA ALA A 284 -0.86 -3.63 26.10
C ALA A 284 -0.80 -2.26 25.42
N LEU A 285 0.39 -1.68 25.31
CA LEU A 285 0.61 -0.49 24.48
C LEU A 285 0.31 -0.79 23.01
N GLY A 286 0.84 -1.89 22.44
CA GLY A 286 0.62 -2.24 21.03
C GLY A 286 -0.85 -2.45 20.66
N ALA A 287 -1.66 -2.97 21.59
CA ALA A 287 -3.09 -3.19 21.42
C ALA A 287 -3.94 -1.91 21.53
N ASP A 288 -3.41 -0.82 22.09
CA ASP A 288 -4.15 0.41 22.36
C ASP A 288 -4.00 1.42 21.21
N ASP A 289 -5.01 1.51 20.34
CA ASP A 289 -4.99 2.39 19.17
C ASP A 289 -5.02 3.90 19.50
N ARG A 290 -5.22 4.26 20.78
CA ARG A 290 -5.09 5.65 21.25
C ARG A 290 -3.66 5.99 21.69
N ARG A 291 -2.81 4.99 21.92
CA ARG A 291 -1.44 5.18 22.44
C ARG A 291 -0.36 4.62 21.51
N ASN A 292 -0.62 3.54 20.78
CA ASN A 292 0.38 2.85 19.96
C ASN A 292 0.93 3.68 18.78
N ASN A 293 0.31 4.82 18.48
CA ASN A 293 0.79 5.75 17.47
C ASN A 293 1.12 7.15 18.01
N ASP A 294 0.91 7.39 19.32
CA ASP A 294 1.05 8.69 19.98
C ASP A 294 2.51 9.05 20.29
N PHE A 295 3.30 9.18 19.24
CA PHE A 295 4.70 9.56 19.35
C PHE A 295 5.18 10.35 18.15
N ARG A 296 6.35 10.93 18.35
CA ARG A 296 7.11 11.70 17.39
C ARG A 296 8.58 11.32 17.49
N TYR A 297 9.37 11.65 16.49
CA TYR A 297 10.80 11.35 16.46
C TYR A 297 11.67 12.52 16.92
N ALA A 298 11.11 13.73 17.11
CA ALA A 298 11.85 14.86 17.68
C ALA A 298 12.37 14.58 19.11
N SER A 299 11.75 13.66 19.85
CA SER A 299 12.25 13.18 21.15
C SER A 299 13.39 12.16 21.05
N ASP A 300 13.71 11.69 19.82
CA ASP A 300 14.78 10.74 19.52
C ASP A 300 15.63 11.23 18.32
N PRO A 301 16.26 12.42 18.42
CA PRO A 301 16.97 13.02 17.30
C PRO A 301 18.18 12.19 16.86
N HIS A 302 18.80 11.46 17.78
CA HIS A 302 19.97 10.62 17.51
C HIS A 302 19.64 9.18 17.12
N GLY A 303 18.36 8.78 17.13
CA GLY A 303 17.92 7.44 16.75
C GLY A 303 18.37 6.34 17.71
N THR A 304 18.63 6.66 18.98
CA THR A 304 19.06 5.68 19.99
C THR A 304 17.92 4.76 20.40
N MET A 305 16.69 5.28 20.43
CA MET A 305 15.49 4.49 20.69
C MET A 305 14.97 3.80 19.42
N CYS A 306 14.77 4.54 18.34
CA CYS A 306 14.34 4.02 17.04
C CYS A 306 15.35 4.47 15.97
N PRO A 307 16.20 3.56 15.44
CA PRO A 307 17.21 3.93 14.45
C PRO A 307 16.63 4.71 13.27
N HIS A 308 17.38 5.67 12.73
CA HIS A 308 16.98 6.40 11.51
C HIS A 308 16.72 5.46 10.33
N GLY A 309 17.43 4.32 10.29
CA GLY A 309 17.25 3.29 9.27
C GLY A 309 16.03 2.38 9.49
N ALA A 310 15.32 2.48 10.61
CA ALA A 310 14.20 1.61 10.93
C ALA A 310 13.06 1.79 9.93
N HIS A 311 12.42 0.69 9.52
CA HIS A 311 11.42 0.67 8.44
C HIS A 311 10.31 1.71 8.63
N ALA A 312 9.67 1.71 9.80
CA ALA A 312 8.60 2.66 10.11
C ALA A 312 9.07 4.12 10.18
N ARG A 313 10.34 4.37 10.52
CA ARG A 313 10.92 5.73 10.57
C ARG A 313 11.32 6.22 9.18
N ARG A 314 11.80 5.33 8.31
CA ARG A 314 12.06 5.67 6.91
C ARG A 314 10.77 5.91 6.13
N ALA A 315 9.80 5.02 6.26
CA ALA A 315 8.53 5.11 5.53
C ALA A 315 7.66 6.31 5.95
N ASN A 316 7.82 6.78 7.20
CA ASN A 316 7.23 8.02 7.67
C ASN A 316 8.16 8.65 8.73
N PRO A 317 9.03 9.60 8.34
CA PRO A 317 9.97 10.26 9.25
C PRO A 317 9.32 11.21 10.27
N ARG A 318 8.00 11.42 10.21
CA ARG A 318 7.21 12.32 11.05
C ARG A 318 7.85 13.72 11.14
N ASP A 319 8.37 14.07 12.29
CA ASP A 319 9.05 15.32 12.63
C ASP A 319 10.55 15.13 12.86
N SER A 320 11.13 14.05 12.30
CA SER A 320 12.58 13.94 12.18
C SER A 320 13.12 15.07 11.30
N GLU A 321 14.30 15.56 11.63
CA GLU A 321 15.04 16.45 10.74
C GLU A 321 15.51 15.66 9.52
N ILE A 322 14.95 15.98 8.35
CA ILE A 322 15.25 15.32 7.08
C ILE A 322 15.39 16.33 5.94
N ILE A 323 15.94 15.88 4.81
CA ILE A 323 15.86 16.60 3.55
C ILE A 323 14.49 16.32 2.89
N GLY A 324 13.65 17.35 2.77
CA GLY A 324 12.33 17.26 2.14
C GLY A 324 11.18 17.61 3.08
N ASP A 325 9.94 17.50 2.59
CA ASP A 325 8.72 17.74 3.38
C ASP A 325 7.89 16.47 3.48
N VAL A 326 7.82 15.90 4.68
CA VAL A 326 7.11 14.64 4.96
C VAL A 326 5.64 14.70 4.52
N ARG A 327 5.00 15.87 4.62
CA ARG A 327 3.56 16.03 4.34
C ARG A 327 3.20 15.69 2.89
N LEU A 328 4.13 15.92 1.96
CA LEU A 328 3.95 15.65 0.52
C LEU A 328 4.07 14.18 0.13
N HIS A 329 4.49 13.33 1.06
CA HIS A 329 4.87 11.93 0.79
C HIS A 329 4.00 10.92 1.57
N HIS A 330 2.98 11.40 2.29
CA HIS A 330 2.04 10.53 2.98
C HIS A 330 1.26 9.65 2.01
N MET A 331 0.86 8.48 2.49
CA MET A 331 0.10 7.51 1.71
C MET A 331 -0.92 6.78 2.56
N ILE A 332 -1.99 6.32 1.94
CA ILE A 332 -2.90 5.36 2.55
C ILE A 332 -2.40 3.96 2.19
N ARG A 333 -2.29 3.09 3.19
CA ARG A 333 -1.92 1.69 2.99
C ARG A 333 -3.12 0.77 3.19
N ARG A 334 -3.33 -0.12 2.22
CA ARG A 334 -4.32 -1.20 2.28
C ARG A 334 -3.64 -2.53 1.96
N GLY A 335 -2.46 -2.75 2.51
CA GLY A 335 -1.73 -4.01 2.36
C GLY A 335 -2.46 -5.20 3.00
N THR A 336 -2.32 -6.41 2.45
CA THR A 336 -2.94 -7.63 2.97
C THR A 336 -2.00 -8.82 2.84
N THR A 337 -2.19 -9.86 3.63
CA THR A 337 -1.33 -11.05 3.65
C THR A 337 -1.89 -12.15 2.74
N TYR A 338 -1.00 -12.89 2.09
CA TYR A 338 -1.33 -14.13 1.37
C TYR A 338 -0.37 -15.25 1.76
N GLY A 339 -0.81 -16.49 1.53
CA GLY A 339 -0.03 -17.69 1.79
C GLY A 339 0.05 -18.07 3.28
N PRO A 340 0.42 -19.32 3.58
CA PRO A 340 0.49 -19.82 4.95
C PRO A 340 1.63 -19.14 5.73
N PRO A 341 1.45 -18.85 7.03
CA PRO A 341 2.52 -18.32 7.86
C PRO A 341 3.60 -19.38 8.09
N LEU A 342 4.86 -18.95 8.16
CA LEU A 342 5.95 -19.82 8.62
C LEU A 342 5.85 -19.98 10.16
N PRO A 343 5.73 -21.21 10.71
CA PRO A 343 5.58 -21.42 12.15
C PRO A 343 6.68 -20.72 12.97
N GLN A 344 6.35 -20.25 14.17
CA GLN A 344 7.29 -19.51 15.01
C GLN A 344 8.56 -20.34 15.31
N GLY A 345 9.72 -19.69 15.25
CA GLY A 345 11.03 -20.32 15.53
C GLY A 345 11.59 -21.16 14.39
N VAL A 346 10.83 -21.43 13.33
CA VAL A 346 11.36 -22.13 12.15
C VAL A 346 12.30 -21.21 11.38
N LEU A 347 13.53 -21.70 11.16
CA LEU A 347 14.61 -21.01 10.44
C LEU A 347 14.81 -21.51 9.01
N ASP A 348 14.26 -22.67 8.67
CA ASP A 348 14.32 -23.24 7.32
C ASP A 348 13.18 -22.71 6.45
N ASP A 349 13.46 -22.54 5.16
CA ASP A 349 12.43 -22.21 4.19
C ASP A 349 11.65 -23.48 3.81
N ASP A 350 10.34 -23.47 4.02
CA ASP A 350 9.44 -24.56 3.66
C ASP A 350 8.97 -24.48 2.19
N GLY A 351 9.41 -23.47 1.45
CA GLY A 351 9.14 -23.27 0.02
C GLY A 351 7.72 -22.78 -0.29
N ALA A 352 6.88 -22.47 0.72
CA ALA A 352 5.53 -21.99 0.44
C ALA A 352 5.53 -20.55 -0.09
N ASP A 353 4.68 -20.28 -1.08
CA ASP A 353 4.46 -18.92 -1.56
C ASP A 353 3.65 -18.13 -0.51
N ARG A 354 4.29 -17.11 0.06
CA ARG A 354 3.72 -16.25 1.10
C ARG A 354 4.21 -14.83 0.95
N GLY A 355 3.40 -13.91 1.45
CA GLY A 355 3.87 -12.54 1.60
C GLY A 355 2.75 -11.55 1.78
N ILE A 356 2.95 -10.38 1.21
CA ILE A 356 2.06 -9.23 1.33
C ILE A 356 1.67 -8.77 -0.06
N VAL A 357 0.39 -8.60 -0.31
CA VAL A 357 -0.06 -7.73 -1.39
C VAL A 357 -0.06 -6.31 -0.84
N PHE A 358 0.90 -5.50 -1.23
CA PHE A 358 0.98 -4.10 -0.83
C PHE A 358 0.09 -3.25 -1.73
N VAL A 359 -0.72 -2.39 -1.12
CA VAL A 359 -1.60 -1.44 -1.80
C VAL A 359 -1.35 -0.06 -1.23
N PHE A 360 -0.79 0.80 -2.06
CA PHE A 360 -0.70 2.25 -1.85
C PHE A 360 -1.92 2.92 -2.47
N ILE A 361 -2.43 3.99 -1.84
CA ILE A 361 -3.43 4.88 -2.41
C ILE A 361 -3.01 6.34 -2.19
N GLY A 362 -3.04 7.15 -3.25
CA GLY A 362 -2.64 8.56 -3.25
C GLY A 362 -2.87 9.24 -4.60
N SER A 363 -2.86 10.57 -4.64
CA SER A 363 -3.08 11.34 -5.88
C SER A 363 -1.83 11.52 -6.74
N HIS A 364 -0.64 11.25 -6.19
CA HIS A 364 0.65 11.40 -6.85
C HIS A 364 1.49 10.12 -6.73
N LEU A 365 1.59 9.34 -7.81
CA LEU A 365 2.44 8.15 -7.82
C LEU A 365 3.92 8.54 -7.68
N ASP A 366 4.36 9.54 -8.44
CA ASP A 366 5.75 10.02 -8.47
C ASP A 366 6.19 10.62 -7.13
N ARG A 367 5.39 11.55 -6.57
CA ARG A 367 5.70 12.30 -5.35
C ARG A 367 5.52 11.47 -4.09
N GLN A 368 4.66 10.45 -4.09
CA GLN A 368 4.38 9.66 -2.89
C GLN A 368 4.98 8.25 -3.01
N PHE A 369 4.34 7.35 -3.76
CA PHE A 369 4.75 5.95 -3.81
C PHE A 369 6.19 5.76 -4.33
N GLU A 370 6.49 6.31 -5.50
CA GLU A 370 7.78 6.12 -6.14
C GLU A 370 8.89 6.88 -5.41
N PHE A 371 8.60 8.08 -4.89
CA PHE A 371 9.52 8.83 -4.05
C PHE A 371 9.87 8.07 -2.77
N VAL A 372 8.87 7.59 -2.02
CA VAL A 372 9.14 6.85 -0.77
C VAL A 372 9.93 5.57 -1.06
N LYS A 373 9.60 4.83 -2.13
CA LYS A 373 10.40 3.66 -2.53
C LYS A 373 11.84 4.03 -2.88
N SER A 374 12.04 5.01 -3.76
CA SER A 374 13.37 5.34 -4.30
C SER A 374 14.24 6.12 -3.30
N GLN A 375 13.69 7.17 -2.69
CA GLN A 375 14.44 8.14 -1.89
C GLN A 375 14.47 7.81 -0.39
N TRP A 376 13.44 7.15 0.14
CA TRP A 376 13.37 6.85 1.57
C TRP A 376 13.63 5.40 1.92
N LEU A 377 13.28 4.46 1.05
CA LEU A 377 13.52 3.03 1.29
C LEU A 377 14.78 2.51 0.59
N ASN A 378 15.16 3.06 -0.56
CA ASN A 378 16.34 2.62 -1.32
C ASN A 378 17.53 3.60 -1.28
N ASP A 379 17.40 4.75 -0.62
CA ASP A 379 18.49 5.71 -0.38
C ASP A 379 18.47 6.19 1.08
N GLY A 380 19.62 6.63 1.60
CA GLY A 380 19.78 7.07 2.99
C GLY A 380 20.17 8.53 3.16
N ASN A 381 20.39 9.28 2.08
CA ASN A 381 20.88 10.66 2.19
C ASN A 381 19.89 11.59 2.89
N PHE A 382 18.58 11.36 2.71
CA PHE A 382 17.53 12.20 3.30
C PHE A 382 17.60 12.28 4.84
N THR A 383 18.22 11.29 5.49
CA THR A 383 18.42 11.22 6.95
C THR A 383 19.90 11.02 7.34
N GLY A 384 20.84 11.30 6.43
CA GLY A 384 22.28 11.25 6.73
C GLY A 384 22.90 9.84 6.83
N LEU A 385 22.23 8.81 6.31
CA LEU A 385 22.72 7.42 6.33
C LEU A 385 23.47 7.02 5.04
N ALA A 386 23.78 7.99 4.17
CA ALA A 386 24.47 7.77 2.90
C ALA A 386 23.80 6.68 2.05
N ARG A 387 24.51 5.58 1.76
CA ARG A 387 24.04 4.48 0.91
C ARG A 387 23.26 3.39 1.67
N GLU A 388 22.97 3.58 2.96
CA GLU A 388 22.12 2.63 3.69
C GLU A 388 20.73 2.59 3.06
N LYS A 389 20.18 1.37 2.96
CA LYS A 389 18.83 1.10 2.48
C LYS A 389 18.00 0.59 3.65
N ASP A 390 16.69 0.59 3.49
CA ASP A 390 15.78 -0.09 4.39
C ASP A 390 16.15 -1.58 4.41
N LEU A 391 16.47 -2.11 5.59
CA LEU A 391 16.95 -3.49 5.71
C LEU A 391 15.88 -4.49 5.28
N LEU A 392 14.59 -4.19 5.54
CA LEU A 392 13.49 -5.14 5.35
C LEU A 392 12.98 -5.16 3.90
N THR A 393 12.82 -3.98 3.29
CA THR A 393 12.08 -3.77 2.04
C THR A 393 12.86 -2.98 0.98
N GLY A 394 14.07 -2.53 1.32
CA GLY A 394 14.99 -1.93 0.36
C GLY A 394 15.44 -2.94 -0.69
N ASP A 395 15.88 -2.45 -1.84
CA ASP A 395 16.42 -3.26 -2.95
C ASP A 395 17.85 -3.76 -2.64
N ASN A 396 18.00 -4.43 -1.49
CA ASN A 396 19.26 -5.02 -1.05
C ASN A 396 19.70 -6.17 -1.98
N ASP A 397 21.00 -6.44 -1.98
CA ASP A 397 21.67 -7.38 -2.88
C ASP A 397 22.75 -8.24 -2.17
N GLY A 398 22.73 -8.26 -0.83
CA GLY A 398 23.74 -8.94 -0.01
C GLY A 398 24.92 -8.04 0.37
N THR A 399 24.96 -6.78 -0.07
CA THR A 399 26.00 -5.81 0.30
C THR A 399 25.51 -4.70 1.23
N GLY A 400 24.21 -4.70 1.53
CA GLY A 400 23.57 -3.66 2.32
C GLY A 400 24.08 -3.59 3.76
N ILE A 401 23.88 -2.41 4.36
CA ILE A 401 24.28 -2.08 5.72
C ILE A 401 23.13 -1.45 6.48
N PHE A 402 23.10 -1.68 7.80
CA PHE A 402 22.13 -1.08 8.70
C PHE A 402 22.82 -0.65 9.99
N THR A 403 22.73 0.64 10.32
CA THR A 403 23.36 1.20 11.51
C THR A 403 22.35 1.34 12.67
N ILE A 404 22.70 0.80 13.82
CA ILE A 404 22.02 1.02 15.11
C ILE A 404 22.88 2.00 15.92
N PRO A 405 22.40 3.23 16.17
CA PRO A 405 23.08 4.19 17.01
C PRO A 405 23.29 3.63 18.43
N GLN A 406 24.54 3.62 18.89
CA GLN A 406 24.94 3.18 20.24
C GLN A 406 26.14 4.02 20.69
N HIS A 407 26.28 4.21 22.01
CA HIS A 407 27.40 4.92 22.62
C HIS A 407 28.25 3.94 23.46
N PRO A 408 29.60 3.99 23.40
CA PRO A 408 30.41 4.92 22.62
C PRO A 408 30.56 4.56 21.14
N ILE A 409 30.27 3.31 20.76
CA ILE A 409 30.47 2.80 19.41
C ILE A 409 29.14 2.29 18.85
N ARG A 410 28.76 2.81 17.67
CA ARG A 410 27.59 2.33 16.92
C ARG A 410 27.72 0.85 16.55
N ARG A 411 26.61 0.14 16.48
CA ARG A 411 26.56 -1.21 15.91
C ARG A 411 26.18 -1.11 14.43
N ARG A 412 26.90 -1.81 13.56
CA ARG A 412 26.57 -1.88 12.13
C ARG A 412 26.39 -3.33 11.73
N LEU A 413 25.25 -3.61 11.12
CA LEU A 413 25.00 -4.88 10.46
C LEU A 413 25.42 -4.78 8.99
N HIS A 414 25.87 -5.90 8.45
CA HIS A 414 26.44 -6.01 7.11
C HIS A 414 25.87 -7.24 6.41
N GLY A 415 26.04 -7.32 5.10
CA GLY A 415 25.61 -8.50 4.36
C GLY A 415 24.09 -8.56 4.22
N VAL A 416 23.39 -7.42 4.29
CA VAL A 416 21.93 -7.39 4.20
C VAL A 416 21.52 -7.89 2.82
N GLU A 417 20.83 -9.03 2.80
CA GLU A 417 20.23 -9.61 1.62
C GLU A 417 18.80 -9.11 1.38
N ARG A 418 18.15 -9.59 0.33
CA ARG A 418 16.78 -9.23 -0.01
C ARG A 418 15.78 -10.14 0.70
N PHE A 419 15.09 -9.61 1.71
CA PHE A 419 14.03 -10.34 2.42
C PHE A 419 12.64 -10.22 1.76
N VAL A 420 12.45 -9.21 0.91
CA VAL A 420 11.19 -8.97 0.20
C VAL A 420 11.45 -8.92 -1.30
N VAL A 421 10.80 -9.81 -2.05
CA VAL A 421 10.95 -9.95 -3.50
C VAL A 421 9.66 -9.55 -4.19
N THR A 422 9.72 -8.60 -5.12
CA THR A 422 8.56 -8.23 -5.94
C THR A 422 8.30 -9.32 -6.97
N ARG A 423 7.10 -9.91 -6.94
CA ARG A 423 6.64 -10.94 -7.88
C ARG A 423 5.67 -10.39 -8.93
N GLY A 424 5.27 -9.13 -8.82
CA GLY A 424 4.36 -8.51 -9.77
C GLY A 424 3.80 -7.21 -9.23
N GLY A 425 3.34 -6.36 -10.13
CA GLY A 425 2.65 -5.14 -9.74
C GLY A 425 2.11 -4.36 -10.94
N GLU A 426 1.16 -3.47 -10.65
CA GLU A 426 0.54 -2.58 -11.62
C GLU A 426 0.20 -1.23 -10.96
N TYR A 427 0.12 -0.19 -11.78
CA TYR A 427 -0.51 1.06 -11.39
C TYR A 427 -1.97 1.07 -11.87
N PHE A 428 -2.87 1.37 -10.95
CA PHE A 428 -4.29 1.49 -11.21
C PHE A 428 -4.77 2.92 -10.93
N PHE A 429 -5.75 3.36 -11.70
CA PHE A 429 -6.59 4.49 -11.41
C PHE A 429 -7.90 3.95 -10.84
N LEU A 430 -8.26 4.38 -9.64
CA LEU A 430 -9.57 4.11 -9.03
C LEU A 430 -10.47 5.30 -9.37
N PRO A 431 -11.35 5.17 -10.38
CA PRO A 431 -12.29 6.23 -10.76
C PRO A 431 -13.36 6.44 -9.68
N SER A 432 -14.01 7.59 -9.73
CA SER A 432 -15.26 7.82 -9.01
C SER A 432 -16.42 6.98 -9.56
N LEU A 433 -17.52 6.90 -8.82
CA LEU A 433 -18.71 6.17 -9.29
C LEU A 433 -19.29 6.83 -10.56
N SER A 434 -19.34 8.16 -10.64
CA SER A 434 -19.71 8.85 -11.87
C SER A 434 -18.72 8.65 -13.01
N ALA A 435 -17.42 8.53 -12.73
CA ALA A 435 -16.43 8.19 -13.74
C ALA A 435 -16.61 6.76 -14.29
N LEU A 436 -17.01 5.79 -13.46
CA LEU A 436 -17.39 4.45 -13.96
C LEU A 436 -18.58 4.52 -14.94
N ARG A 437 -19.60 5.33 -14.62
CA ARG A 437 -20.74 5.56 -15.54
C ARG A 437 -20.30 6.25 -16.83
N TRP A 438 -19.38 7.21 -16.74
CA TRP A 438 -18.81 7.88 -17.91
C TRP A 438 -18.05 6.89 -18.80
N LEU A 439 -17.19 6.05 -18.21
CA LEU A 439 -16.45 5.01 -18.91
C LEU A 439 -17.38 4.02 -19.62
N ALA A 440 -18.51 3.68 -19.02
CA ALA A 440 -19.53 2.83 -19.64
C ALA A 440 -20.15 3.45 -20.91
N ALA A 441 -20.18 4.79 -21.00
CA ALA A 441 -20.79 5.53 -22.10
C ALA A 441 -19.81 5.98 -23.20
N VAL A 442 -18.50 5.78 -23.02
CA VAL A 442 -17.47 6.11 -24.02
C VAL A 442 -17.74 5.36 -25.33
N ARG A 443 -17.59 6.01 -26.48
CA ARG A 443 -17.85 5.41 -27.81
C ARG A 443 -16.61 5.38 -28.68
#